data_AF-Q1PS50-F1
#
_entry.id   AF-Q1PS50-F1
#
_cell.length_a   1.000
_cell.length_b   1.000
_cell.length_c   1.000
_cell.angle_alpha   90.00
_cell.angle_beta   90.00
_cell.angle_gamma   90.00
#
_symmetry.space_group_name_H-M   'P 1'
#
loop_
_entity.id
_entity.type
_entity.pdbx_description
1 polymer ?
#
loop_
_entity_poly.entity_id
_entity_poly.type
_entity_poly.pdbx_seq_one_letter_code
_entity_poly.pdbx_strand_id
1 'polypeptide(L)'
;MGTTEAAHSGVPMVAIPLFGDQFVNVASYVEEGIAFKLSFTNITKESVLHALNTVLRDPSYRDNALRVSRAYNDRPMSALDTGIFWTEYVIRHGGAPHMRSAALDLTWYQYLLLDVLAVLISVIATVLLVLFYITKRLIRLVLPSKTQEKKKKQ
;
A
#
# COMPACT_ATOMS: atom_id res chain seq x y z
N MET A 1 4.97 9.95 -12.43
CA MET A 1 5.74 10.51 -13.58
C MET A 1 4.89 11.50 -14.37
N GLY A 2 3.79 11.11 -15.02
CA GLY A 2 2.96 12.08 -15.77
C GLY A 2 2.30 13.17 -14.91
N THR A 3 1.81 12.81 -13.72
CA THR A 3 1.14 13.79 -12.84
C THR A 3 2.10 14.83 -12.25
N THR A 4 3.31 14.43 -11.87
CA THR A 4 4.36 15.31 -11.37
C THR A 4 4.91 16.24 -12.45
N GLU A 5 5.00 15.78 -13.69
CA GLU A 5 5.40 16.61 -14.84
C GLU A 5 4.36 17.68 -15.14
N ALA A 6 3.08 17.30 -15.11
CA ALA A 6 1.99 18.24 -15.30
C ALA A 6 1.92 19.30 -14.17
N ALA A 7 2.11 18.87 -12.91
CA ALA A 7 2.24 19.78 -11.77
C ALA A 7 3.44 20.72 -11.94
N HIS A 8 4.61 20.20 -12.30
CA HIS A 8 5.81 21.01 -12.56
C HIS A 8 5.57 22.05 -13.66
N SER A 9 4.92 21.64 -14.76
CA SER A 9 4.71 22.47 -15.96
C SER A 9 3.49 23.39 -15.88
N GLY A 10 2.67 23.26 -14.83
CA GLY A 10 1.46 24.07 -14.66
C GLY A 10 0.40 23.81 -15.71
N VAL A 11 0.28 22.56 -16.16
CA VAL A 11 -0.73 22.13 -17.13
C VAL A 11 -1.77 21.23 -16.46
N PRO A 12 -3.07 21.45 -16.66
CA PRO A 12 -4.08 20.55 -16.17
C PRO A 12 -4.12 19.26 -16.99
N MET A 13 -4.74 18.21 -16.47
CA MET A 13 -4.66 16.88 -17.08
C MET A 13 -5.99 16.11 -17.05
N VAL A 14 -6.19 15.27 -18.06
CA VAL A 14 -7.15 14.16 -17.97
C VAL A 14 -6.38 12.93 -17.53
N ALA A 15 -6.73 12.37 -16.37
CA ALA A 15 -6.00 11.28 -15.75
C ALA A 15 -6.81 9.98 -15.80
N ILE A 16 -6.18 8.91 -16.31
CA ILE A 16 -6.76 7.57 -16.42
C ILE A 16 -5.91 6.61 -15.57
N PRO A 17 -6.23 6.42 -14.28
CA PRO A 17 -5.46 5.53 -13.42
C PRO A 17 -5.69 4.07 -13.80
N LEU A 18 -4.60 3.29 -13.90
CA LEU A 18 -4.65 1.87 -14.29
C LEU A 18 -4.37 0.92 -13.13
N PHE A 19 -3.30 1.15 -12.38
CA PHE A 19 -2.85 0.27 -11.30
C PHE A 19 -1.98 1.03 -10.29
N GLY A 20 -1.76 0.41 -9.13
CA GLY A 20 -0.82 0.88 -8.12
C GLY A 20 -1.23 2.20 -7.46
N ASP A 21 -0.25 3.08 -7.29
CA ASP A 21 -0.35 4.36 -6.59
C ASP A 21 -1.09 5.45 -7.38
N GLN A 22 -1.31 5.24 -8.69
CA GLN A 22 -1.97 6.21 -9.56
C GLN A 22 -3.37 6.61 -9.06
N PHE A 23 -4.13 5.70 -8.46
CA PHE A 23 -5.46 6.01 -7.95
C PHE A 23 -5.44 7.08 -6.86
N VAL A 24 -4.47 7.00 -5.94
CA VAL A 24 -4.29 7.95 -4.84
C VAL A 24 -3.71 9.25 -5.38
N ASN A 25 -2.66 9.18 -6.20
CA ASN A 25 -2.05 10.35 -6.81
C ASN A 25 -3.08 11.18 -7.60
N VAL A 26 -3.88 10.54 -8.45
CA VAL A 26 -4.91 11.22 -9.24
C VAL A 26 -5.99 11.82 -8.35
N ALA A 27 -6.40 11.15 -7.27
CA ALA A 27 -7.37 11.69 -6.34
C ALA A 27 -6.88 13.03 -5.75
N SER A 28 -5.62 13.12 -5.33
CA SER A 28 -5.04 14.38 -4.83
C SER A 28 -5.04 15.48 -5.90
N TYR A 29 -4.74 15.18 -7.16
CA TYR A 29 -4.76 16.19 -8.23
C TYR A 29 -6.16 16.61 -8.66
N VAL A 30 -7.16 15.74 -8.49
CA VAL A 30 -8.58 16.10 -8.66
C VAL A 30 -9.01 17.05 -7.53
N GLU A 31 -8.60 16.78 -6.29
CA GLU A 31 -8.88 17.63 -5.13
C GLU A 31 -8.24 19.02 -5.26
N GLU A 32 -7.01 19.09 -5.78
CA GLU A 32 -6.34 20.36 -6.13
C GLU A 32 -6.97 21.08 -7.34
N GLY A 33 -7.93 20.45 -8.02
CA GLY A 33 -8.64 21.02 -9.16
C GLY A 33 -7.81 21.12 -10.44
N ILE A 34 -6.77 20.29 -10.59
CA ILE A 34 -5.89 20.30 -11.77
C ILE A 34 -6.05 19.05 -12.65
N ALA A 35 -6.84 18.07 -12.22
CA ALA A 35 -7.07 16.84 -12.94
C ALA A 35 -8.56 16.51 -13.07
N PHE A 36 -8.95 15.98 -14.24
CA PHE A 36 -10.21 15.26 -14.41
C PHE A 36 -9.93 13.76 -14.43
N LYS A 37 -10.50 13.02 -13.49
CA LYS A 37 -10.35 11.56 -13.44
C LYS A 37 -11.31 10.89 -14.41
N LEU A 38 -10.78 10.21 -15.42
CA LEU A 38 -11.53 9.36 -16.33
C LEU A 38 -11.31 7.89 -15.97
N SER A 39 -12.39 7.14 -15.75
CA SER A 39 -12.29 5.71 -15.44
C SER A 39 -11.76 4.94 -16.63
N PHE A 40 -10.79 4.05 -16.40
CA PHE A 40 -10.26 3.16 -17.44
C PHE A 40 -11.36 2.27 -18.07
N THR A 41 -12.36 1.88 -17.28
CA THR A 41 -13.50 1.08 -17.77
C THR A 41 -14.51 1.88 -18.59
N ASN A 42 -14.38 3.20 -18.66
CA ASN A 42 -15.32 4.10 -19.33
C ASN A 42 -14.59 5.00 -20.36
N ILE A 43 -13.73 4.42 -21.18
CA ILE A 43 -13.07 5.14 -22.28
C ILE A 43 -13.93 5.00 -23.54
N THR A 44 -14.78 5.98 -23.79
CA THR A 44 -15.57 6.13 -25.01
C THR A 44 -15.27 7.48 -25.66
N LYS A 45 -15.72 7.68 -26.90
CA LYS A 45 -15.59 8.97 -27.57
C LYS A 45 -16.23 10.10 -26.75
N GLU A 46 -17.40 9.84 -26.20
CA GLU A 46 -18.20 10.81 -25.44
C GLU A 46 -17.54 11.14 -24.11
N SER A 47 -17.06 10.14 -23.38
CA SER A 47 -16.42 10.35 -22.07
C SER A 47 -15.09 11.09 -22.19
N VAL A 48 -14.28 10.76 -23.21
CA VAL A 48 -13.02 11.47 -23.50
C VAL A 48 -13.29 12.90 -23.95
N LEU A 49 -14.26 13.11 -24.86
CA LEU A 49 -14.64 14.45 -25.33
C LEU A 49 -15.17 15.31 -24.18
N HIS A 50 -15.96 14.73 -23.28
CA HIS A 50 -16.42 15.42 -22.08
C HIS A 50 -15.25 15.81 -21.18
N ALA A 51 -14.37 14.87 -20.83
CA ALA A 51 -13.20 15.14 -19.98
C ALA A 51 -12.31 16.25 -20.55
N LEU A 52 -12.02 16.20 -21.86
CA LEU A 52 -11.23 17.23 -22.53
C LEU A 52 -11.93 18.59 -22.53
N ASN A 53 -13.23 18.65 -22.85
CA ASN A 53 -13.95 19.92 -22.84
C ASN A 53 -14.02 20.51 -21.43
N THR A 54 -14.19 19.69 -20.39
CA THR A 54 -14.19 20.15 -19.00
C THR A 54 -12.84 20.79 -18.67
N VAL A 55 -11.73 20.08 -18.90
CA VAL A 55 -10.38 20.58 -18.59
C VAL A 55 -9.98 21.79 -19.42
N LEU A 56 -10.41 21.88 -20.68
CA LEU A 56 -10.00 22.95 -21.60
C LEU A 56 -10.88 24.20 -21.50
N ARG A 57 -12.17 24.07 -21.15
CA ARG A 57 -13.12 25.19 -21.16
C ARG A 57 -13.34 25.82 -19.79
N ASP A 58 -13.14 25.07 -18.72
CA ASP A 58 -13.21 25.61 -17.37
C ASP A 58 -11.83 26.24 -17.01
N PRO A 59 -11.74 27.58 -16.91
CA PRO A 59 -10.48 28.26 -16.64
C PRO A 59 -9.88 27.90 -15.27
N SER A 60 -10.70 27.43 -14.32
CA SER A 60 -10.24 27.06 -12.98
C SER A 60 -9.17 25.98 -13.01
N TYR A 61 -9.23 25.04 -13.96
CA TYR A 61 -8.21 24.00 -14.15
C TYR A 61 -6.84 24.58 -14.45
N ARG A 62 -6.79 25.59 -15.33
CA ARG A 62 -5.53 26.26 -15.70
C ARG A 62 -5.01 27.12 -14.55
N ASP A 63 -5.88 27.87 -13.90
CA ASP A 63 -5.49 28.74 -12.79
C ASP A 63 -4.97 27.93 -11.59
N ASN A 64 -5.64 26.82 -11.27
CA ASN A 64 -5.20 25.87 -10.27
C ASN A 64 -3.90 25.18 -10.67
N ALA A 65 -3.72 24.78 -11.93
CA ALA A 65 -2.48 24.17 -12.40
C ALA A 65 -1.29 25.12 -12.26
N LEU A 66 -1.46 26.41 -12.58
CA LEU A 66 -0.43 27.43 -12.36
C LEU A 66 -0.16 27.67 -10.86
N ARG A 67 -1.20 27.67 -10.01
CA ARG A 67 -1.05 27.76 -8.55
C ARG A 67 -0.22 26.59 -8.02
N VAL A 68 -0.58 25.36 -8.38
CA VAL A 68 0.12 24.14 -7.96
C VAL A 68 1.55 24.14 -8.49
N SER A 69 1.78 24.54 -9.75
CA SER A 69 3.14 24.62 -10.32
C SER A 69 4.03 25.61 -9.58
N ARG A 70 3.52 26.79 -9.22
CA ARG A 70 4.28 27.75 -8.42
C ARG A 70 4.70 27.14 -7.08
N ALA A 71 3.76 26.51 -6.37
CA ALA A 71 4.07 25.85 -5.10
C ALA A 71 5.03 24.66 -5.26
N TYR A 72 4.86 23.85 -6.31
CA TYR A 72 5.71 22.68 -6.59
C TYR A 72 7.16 23.07 -6.92
N ASN A 73 7.33 24.19 -7.62
CA ASN A 73 8.63 24.71 -8.01
C ASN A 73 9.28 25.60 -6.94
N ASP A 74 8.53 26.03 -5.93
CA ASP A 74 9.03 26.81 -4.81
C ASP A 74 9.73 25.90 -3.80
N ARG A 75 10.99 25.60 -4.09
CA ARG A 75 11.86 24.73 -3.28
C ARG A 75 13.20 25.43 -3.04
N PRO A 76 13.85 25.18 -1.88
CA PRO A 76 15.06 25.90 -1.49
C PRO A 76 16.29 25.58 -2.37
N MET A 77 16.29 24.44 -3.07
CA MET A 77 17.35 24.03 -3.99
C MET A 77 16.74 23.46 -5.26
N SER A 78 17.45 23.60 -6.39
CA SER A 78 17.03 22.97 -7.64
C SER A 78 17.02 21.44 -7.51
N ALA A 79 16.31 20.75 -8.40
CA ALA A 79 16.30 19.28 -8.41
C ALA A 79 17.71 18.70 -8.56
N LEU A 80 18.53 19.33 -9.40
CA LEU A 80 19.91 18.91 -9.65
C LEU A 80 20.78 19.13 -8.42
N ASP A 81 20.75 20.32 -7.82
CA ASP A 81 21.55 20.64 -6.64
C ASP A 81 21.17 19.77 -5.45
N THR A 82 19.88 19.46 -5.30
CA THR A 82 19.39 18.51 -4.28
C THR A 82 20.00 17.13 -4.50
N GLY A 83 20.05 16.66 -5.75
CA GLY A 83 20.69 15.40 -6.11
C GLY A 83 22.18 15.39 -5.77
N ILE A 84 22.91 16.42 -6.19
CA ILE A 84 24.35 16.60 -5.89
C ILE A 84 24.57 16.57 -4.37
N PHE A 85 23.80 17.37 -3.63
CA PHE A 85 23.92 17.46 -2.18
C PHE A 85 23.80 16.08 -1.50
N TRP A 86 22.78 15.30 -1.87
CA TRP A 86 22.57 13.98 -1.26
C TRP A 86 23.60 12.95 -1.71
N THR A 87 24.05 13.00 -2.97
CA THR A 87 25.16 12.16 -3.44
C THR A 87 26.43 12.43 -2.64
N GLU A 88 26.81 13.70 -2.50
CA GLU A 88 27.98 14.08 -1.69
C GLU A 88 27.77 13.76 -0.21
N TYR A 89 26.56 13.92 0.32
CA TYR A 89 26.25 13.57 1.71
C TYR A 89 26.55 12.10 1.99
N VAL A 90 26.12 11.20 1.09
CA VAL A 90 26.41 9.76 1.22
C VAL A 90 27.92 9.49 1.17
N ILE A 91 28.65 10.15 0.27
CA ILE A 91 30.11 10.03 0.17
C ILE A 91 30.79 10.51 1.45
N ARG A 92 30.42 11.69 1.95
CA ARG A 92 30.99 12.29 3.17
C ARG A 92 30.80 11.43 4.42
N HIS A 93 29.73 10.64 4.47
CA HIS A 93 29.39 9.78 5.61
C HIS A 93 29.66 8.30 5.33
N GLY A 94 30.57 7.98 4.40
CA GLY A 94 31.02 6.61 4.16
C GLY A 94 29.89 5.64 3.77
N GLY A 95 28.91 6.10 2.98
CA GLY A 95 27.75 5.30 2.57
C GLY A 95 26.48 5.54 3.39
N ALA A 96 26.51 6.47 4.37
CA ALA A 96 25.38 6.86 5.22
C ALA A 96 24.60 5.67 5.81
N PRO A 97 25.25 4.81 6.63
CA PRO A 97 24.64 3.60 7.17
C PRO A 97 23.36 3.87 7.97
N HIS A 98 23.24 5.05 8.59
CA HIS A 98 22.04 5.48 9.33
C HIS A 98 20.82 5.81 8.45
N MET A 99 21.00 6.05 7.14
CA MET A 99 19.89 6.27 6.20
C MET A 99 19.47 4.98 5.48
N ARG A 100 20.24 3.91 5.63
CA ARG A 100 19.93 2.61 5.02
C ARG A 100 18.88 1.89 5.84
N SER A 101 17.97 1.19 5.16
CA SER A 101 17.04 0.29 5.84
C SER A 101 17.82 -0.85 6.51
N ALA A 102 17.58 -1.05 7.81
CA ALA A 102 18.16 -2.17 8.56
C ALA A 102 17.76 -3.54 7.98
N ALA A 103 16.67 -3.59 7.19
CA ALA A 103 16.23 -4.80 6.52
C ALA A 103 17.25 -5.34 5.49
N LEU A 104 18.16 -4.50 4.99
CA LEU A 104 19.20 -4.91 4.05
C LEU A 104 20.29 -5.78 4.68
N ASP A 105 20.47 -5.67 6.00
CA ASP A 105 21.48 -6.41 6.74
C ASP A 105 20.90 -7.69 7.38
N LEU A 106 19.60 -7.95 7.18
CA LEU A 106 18.93 -9.16 7.67
C LEU A 106 19.20 -10.35 6.76
N THR A 107 19.33 -11.52 7.38
CA THR A 107 19.29 -12.79 6.65
C THR A 107 17.89 -13.05 6.09
N TRP A 108 17.79 -13.85 5.03
CA TRP A 108 16.52 -14.10 4.34
C TRP A 108 15.39 -14.60 5.26
N TYR A 109 15.71 -15.42 6.27
CA TYR A 109 14.72 -15.97 7.21
C TYR A 109 14.26 -14.96 8.27
N GLN A 110 15.13 -14.02 8.67
CA GLN A 110 14.77 -12.90 9.54
C GLN A 110 13.92 -11.88 8.77
N TYR A 111 14.28 -11.60 7.52
CA TYR A 111 13.51 -10.74 6.63
C TYR A 111 12.09 -11.29 6.37
N LEU A 112 11.93 -12.62 6.30
CA LEU A 112 10.63 -13.28 6.16
C LEU A 112 9.92 -13.56 7.50
N LEU A 113 10.52 -13.20 8.64
CA LEU A 113 9.97 -13.39 9.99
C LEU A 113 9.52 -14.85 10.28
N LEU A 114 10.33 -15.84 9.89
CA LEU A 114 9.96 -17.26 10.04
C LEU A 114 9.78 -17.68 11.51
N ASP A 115 10.53 -17.09 12.42
CA ASP A 115 10.42 -17.29 13.86
C ASP A 115 9.06 -16.80 14.40
N VAL A 116 8.63 -15.61 13.99
CA VAL A 116 7.31 -15.05 14.35
C VAL A 116 6.19 -15.91 13.79
N LEU A 117 6.32 -16.38 12.54
CA LEU A 117 5.35 -17.27 11.92
C LEU A 117 5.24 -18.60 12.69
N ALA A 118 6.37 -19.18 13.10
CA ALA A 118 6.39 -20.40 13.88
C ALA A 118 5.68 -20.22 15.24
N VAL A 119 5.94 -19.11 15.93
CA VAL A 119 5.25 -18.78 17.19
C VAL A 119 3.74 -18.64 16.96
N LEU A 120 3.30 -17.90 15.95
CA LEU A 120 1.87 -17.75 15.63
C LEU A 120 1.19 -19.10 15.33
N ILE A 121 1.82 -19.95 14.52
CA ILE A 121 1.31 -21.30 14.22
C ILE A 121 1.20 -22.14 15.50
N SER A 122 2.22 -22.11 16.35
CA SER A 122 2.21 -22.87 17.61
C SER A 122 1.10 -22.43 18.56
N VAL A 123 0.82 -21.11 18.65
CA VAL A 123 -0.27 -20.58 19.47
C VAL A 123 -1.62 -21.04 18.94
N ILE A 124 -1.84 -20.93 17.62
CA ILE A 124 -3.08 -21.39 16.98
C ILE A 124 -3.28 -22.90 17.20
N ALA A 125 -2.24 -23.71 16.97
CA ALA A 125 -2.29 -25.15 17.19
C ALA A 125 -2.62 -25.50 18.65
N THR A 126 -2.03 -24.78 19.61
CA THR A 126 -2.30 -24.97 21.04
C THR A 126 -3.75 -24.64 21.39
N VAL A 127 -4.31 -23.55 20.88
CA VAL A 127 -5.72 -23.19 21.08
C VAL A 127 -6.65 -24.25 20.50
N LEU A 128 -6.39 -24.70 19.27
CA LEU A 128 -7.17 -25.76 18.63
C LEU A 128 -7.10 -27.09 19.40
N LEU A 129 -5.92 -27.46 19.89
CA LEU A 129 -5.75 -28.65 20.73
C LEU A 129 -6.53 -28.53 22.03
N VAL A 130 -6.45 -27.40 22.73
CA VAL A 130 -7.21 -27.16 23.97
C VAL A 130 -8.72 -27.27 23.73
N LEU A 131 -9.24 -26.62 22.67
CA LEU A 131 -10.66 -26.73 22.29
C LEU A 131 -11.06 -28.17 21.96
N PHE A 132 -10.21 -28.91 21.25
CA PHE A 132 -10.44 -30.32 20.95
C PHE A 132 -10.48 -31.19 22.23
N TYR A 133 -9.58 -30.95 23.19
CA TYR A 133 -9.59 -31.67 24.46
C TYR A 133 -10.82 -31.33 25.31
N ILE A 134 -11.24 -30.06 25.34
CA ILE A 134 -12.45 -29.61 26.05
C ILE A 134 -13.69 -30.28 25.43
N THR A 135 -13.86 -30.21 24.11
CA THR A 135 -15.00 -30.83 23.42
C THR A 135 -15.02 -32.35 23.63
N LYS A 136 -13.87 -33.03 23.50
CA LYS A 136 -13.75 -34.47 23.78
C LYS A 136 -14.10 -34.83 25.22
N ARG A 137 -13.70 -34.01 26.21
CA ARG A 137 -14.07 -34.21 27.62
C ARG A 137 -15.57 -34.00 27.85
N LEU A 138 -16.15 -32.94 27.28
CA LEU A 138 -17.60 -32.68 27.37
C LEU A 138 -18.40 -33.82 26.74
N ILE A 139 -18.00 -34.31 25.56
CA ILE A 139 -18.64 -35.45 24.89
C ILE A 139 -18.56 -36.72 25.76
N ARG A 140 -17.42 -37.00 26.40
CA ARG A 140 -17.28 -38.14 27.33
C ARG A 140 -18.07 -37.99 28.64
N LEU A 141 -18.32 -36.76 29.09
CA LEU A 141 -19.14 -36.50 30.28
C LEU A 141 -20.63 -36.64 29.97
N VAL A 142 -21.05 -36.28 28.75
CA VAL A 142 -22.45 -36.35 28.32
C VAL A 142 -22.83 -37.74 27.78
N LEU A 143 -21.89 -38.51 27.22
CA LEU A 143 -22.11 -39.91 26.80
C LEU A 143 -21.57 -40.88 27.87
N PRO A 144 -22.43 -41.61 28.62
CA PRO A 144 -21.96 -42.61 29.56
C PRO A 144 -21.25 -43.75 28.83
N SER A 145 -20.02 -44.05 29.25
CA SER A 145 -19.29 -45.25 28.83
C SER A 145 -20.09 -46.52 29.20
N LYS A 146 -20.60 -47.26 28.21
CA LYS A 146 -21.06 -48.65 28.40
C LYS A 146 -19.86 -49.51 28.79
N THR A 147 -19.62 -49.67 30.10
CA THR A 147 -18.66 -50.64 30.62
C THR A 147 -19.18 -52.04 30.29
N GLN A 148 -18.41 -52.81 29.51
CA GLN A 148 -18.74 -54.20 29.22
C GLN A 148 -18.55 -55.07 30.46
N GLU A 149 -19.63 -55.66 30.98
CA GLU A 149 -19.57 -56.79 31.91
C GLU A 149 -19.05 -58.03 31.18
N LYS A 150 -17.81 -58.44 31.49
CA LYS A 150 -17.34 -59.81 31.20
C LYS A 150 -18.03 -60.77 32.18
N LYS A 151 -19.06 -61.49 31.72
CA LYS A 151 -19.59 -62.67 32.42
C LYS A 151 -18.54 -63.80 32.43
N LYS A 152 -17.98 -64.09 33.61
CA LYS A 152 -17.38 -65.41 33.92
C LYS A 152 -18.52 -66.43 34.01
N LYS A 153 -18.53 -67.46 33.14
CA LYS A 153 -19.33 -68.67 33.33
C LYS A 153 -18.49 -69.70 34.10
N GLN A 154 -19.06 -70.19 35.21
CA GLN A 154 -18.76 -71.51 35.77
C GLN A 154 -19.32 -72.59 34.84
#